data_AF-A0A7W4EXK8-F1
#
_entry.id   AF-A0A7W4EXK8-F1
#
_cell.length_a   1.000
_cell.length_b   1.000
_cell.length_c   1.000
_cell.angle_alpha   90.00
_cell.angle_beta   90.00
_cell.angle_gamma   90.00
#
_symmetry.space_group_name_H-M   'P 1'
#
loop_
_entity.id
_entity.type
_entity.pdbx_description
1 polymer ?
#
loop_
_entity_poly.entity_id
_entity_poly.type
_entity_poly.pdbx_seq_one_letter_code
_entity_poly.pdbx_strand_id
1 'polypeptide(L)'
;MEELFNSVYSTHKGISFSTVVVFGAFIFLLLQAHLSYKGAVSDVLRKTNFFSMMLLYVQGILGVFLGIYSPEFSEVSGFSSLLKHFEYGISILLCAGMMTYVYTYIKNNKQLSLKIVVIALVAALLFEYAYPWRLIFG
;
A
#
# COMPACT_ATOMS: atom_id res chain seq x y z
N MET A 1 24.97 5.03 -12.14
CA MET A 1 24.26 4.30 -11.07
C MET A 1 23.53 5.27 -10.15
N GLU A 2 24.20 6.31 -9.65
CA GLU A 2 23.63 7.31 -8.73
C GLU A 2 22.45 8.12 -9.32
N GLU A 3 22.53 8.56 -10.57
CA GLU A 3 21.41 9.26 -11.25
C GLU A 3 20.16 8.38 -11.41
N LEU A 4 20.35 7.09 -11.73
CA LEU A 4 19.25 6.13 -11.83
C LEU A 4 18.62 5.88 -10.45
N PHE A 5 19.44 5.72 -9.41
CA PHE A 5 18.95 5.57 -8.03
C PHE A 5 18.13 6.78 -7.59
N ASN A 6 18.63 8.00 -7.81
CA ASN A 6 17.93 9.23 -7.46
C ASN A 6 16.62 9.41 -8.24
N SER A 7 16.58 9.02 -9.52
CA SER A 7 15.37 9.02 -10.34
C SER A 7 14.32 8.03 -9.82
N VAL A 8 14.72 6.81 -9.50
CA VAL A 8 13.82 5.77 -8.94
C VAL A 8 13.33 6.17 -7.55
N TYR A 9 14.20 6.72 -6.71
CA TYR A 9 13.84 7.20 -5.37
C TYR A 9 12.80 8.33 -5.41
N SER A 10 13.01 9.33 -6.27
CA SER A 10 12.06 10.43 -6.48
C SER A 10 10.69 9.90 -6.96
N THR A 11 10.71 8.97 -7.91
CA THR A 11 9.51 8.31 -8.43
C THR A 11 8.78 7.51 -7.34
N HIS A 12 9.53 6.73 -6.54
CA HIS A 12 8.99 5.95 -5.44
C HIS A 12 8.29 6.84 -4.41
N LYS A 13 8.87 7.98 -4.05
CA LYS A 13 8.25 8.97 -3.15
C LYS A 13 6.94 9.53 -3.71
N GLY A 14 6.89 9.88 -5.00
CA GLY A 14 5.67 10.37 -5.65
C GLY A 14 4.55 9.33 -5.71
N ILE A 15 4.89 8.07 -6.02
CA ILE A 15 3.93 6.96 -6.00
C ILE A 15 3.49 6.67 -4.55
N SER A 16 4.37 6.86 -3.56
CA SER A 16 4.07 6.63 -2.15
C SER A 16 2.99 7.60 -1.66
N PHE A 17 3.14 8.89 -1.97
CA PHE A 17 2.11 9.89 -1.69
C PHE A 17 0.77 9.53 -2.37
N SER A 18 0.82 9.14 -3.65
CA SER A 18 -0.38 8.74 -4.40
C SER A 18 -1.06 7.52 -3.78
N THR A 19 -0.28 6.60 -3.22
CA THR A 19 -0.79 5.40 -2.54
C THR A 19 -1.58 5.78 -1.30
N VAL A 20 -1.07 6.68 -0.46
CA VAL A 20 -1.79 7.16 0.73
C VAL A 20 -3.12 7.79 0.35
N VAL A 21 -3.13 8.66 -0.65
CA VAL A 21 -4.35 9.37 -1.08
C VAL A 21 -5.40 8.38 -1.61
N VAL A 22 -5.01 7.50 -2.54
CA VAL A 22 -5.94 6.56 -3.17
C VAL A 22 -6.41 5.49 -2.19
N PHE A 23 -5.50 4.95 -1.37
CA PHE A 23 -5.83 3.93 -0.39
C PHE A 23 -6.67 4.49 0.76
N GLY A 24 -6.35 5.68 1.26
CA GLY A 24 -7.19 6.40 2.22
C GLY A 24 -8.59 6.68 1.66
N ALA A 25 -8.70 7.12 0.40
CA ALA A 25 -9.99 7.31 -0.26
C ALA A 25 -10.78 5.98 -0.39
N PHE A 26 -10.10 4.88 -0.71
CA PHE A 26 -10.73 3.56 -0.74
C PHE A 26 -11.27 3.16 0.64
N ILE A 27 -10.49 3.30 1.71
CA ILE A 27 -10.93 2.96 3.08
C ILE A 27 -12.12 3.83 3.51
N PHE A 28 -12.08 5.13 3.21
CA PHE A 28 -13.20 6.02 3.45
C PHE A 28 -14.47 5.57 2.72
N LEU A 29 -14.39 5.31 1.41
CA LEU A 29 -15.52 4.85 0.61
C LEU A 29 -16.05 3.48 1.06
N LEU A 30 -15.16 2.59 1.50
CA LEU A 30 -15.53 1.27 2.02
C LEU A 30 -16.37 1.41 3.30
N LEU A 31 -15.93 2.25 4.24
CA LEU A 31 -16.66 2.53 5.47
C LEU A 31 -18.00 3.22 5.18
N GLN A 32 -18.00 4.20 4.28
CA GLN A 32 -19.22 4.88 3.84
C GLN A 32 -20.22 3.90 3.20
N ALA A 33 -19.75 3.00 2.34
CA ALA A 33 -20.58 1.96 1.73
C ALA A 33 -21.18 1.02 2.78
N HIS A 34 -20.37 0.57 3.74
CA HIS A 34 -20.82 -0.33 4.79
C HIS A 34 -21.84 0.32 5.74
N LEU A 35 -21.57 1.55 6.20
CA LEU A 35 -22.38 2.24 7.22
C LEU A 35 -23.62 2.95 6.65
N SER A 36 -23.51 3.58 5.48
CA SER A 36 -24.55 4.48 4.96
C SER A 36 -25.36 3.87 3.80
N TYR A 37 -24.75 3.02 2.97
CA TYR A 37 -25.37 2.50 1.76
C TYR A 37 -25.75 1.02 1.86
N LYS A 38 -25.96 0.49 3.08
CA LYS A 38 -26.30 -0.91 3.35
C LYS A 38 -25.32 -1.90 2.68
N GLY A 39 -24.06 -1.51 2.58
CA GLY A 39 -23.01 -2.30 1.93
C GLY A 39 -23.04 -2.31 0.40
N ALA A 40 -23.84 -1.47 -0.28
CA ALA A 40 -23.87 -1.44 -1.73
C ALA A 40 -22.52 -1.05 -2.34
N VAL A 41 -22.02 -1.88 -3.27
CA VAL A 41 -20.75 -1.63 -3.95
C VAL A 41 -20.97 -0.69 -5.13
N SER A 42 -20.36 0.49 -5.08
CA SER A 42 -20.34 1.45 -6.19
C SER A 42 -19.18 1.20 -7.15
N ASP A 43 -19.29 1.72 -8.38
CA ASP A 43 -18.20 1.67 -9.36
C ASP A 43 -16.97 2.46 -8.90
N VAL A 44 -17.19 3.56 -8.17
CA VAL A 44 -16.10 4.35 -7.58
C VAL A 44 -15.34 3.53 -6.54
N LEU A 45 -16.04 2.78 -5.68
CA LEU A 45 -15.41 1.87 -4.71
C LEU A 45 -14.61 0.77 -5.40
N ARG A 46 -15.12 0.20 -6.51
CA ARG A 46 -14.39 -0.81 -7.30
C ARG A 46 -13.10 -0.26 -7.89
N LYS A 47 -13.17 0.92 -8.51
CA LYS A 47 -12.02 1.56 -9.16
C LYS A 47 -10.97 1.97 -8.13
N THR A 48 -11.37 2.63 -7.04
CA THR A 48 -10.46 3.05 -5.96
C THR A 48 -9.78 1.85 -5.31
N ASN A 49 -10.50 0.75 -5.09
CA ASN A 49 -9.92 -0.50 -4.59
C ASN A 49 -8.87 -1.07 -5.56
N PHE A 50 -9.18 -1.14 -6.86
CA PHE A 50 -8.24 -1.60 -7.88
C PHE A 50 -6.96 -0.77 -7.90
N PHE A 51 -7.09 0.56 -7.93
CA PHE A 51 -5.92 1.45 -7.93
C PHE A 51 -5.13 1.36 -6.62
N SER A 52 -5.81 1.20 -5.48
CA SER A 52 -5.13 0.99 -4.18
C SER A 52 -4.29 -0.27 -4.19
N MET A 53 -4.86 -1.40 -4.61
CA MET A 53 -4.16 -2.68 -4.73
C MET A 53 -2.95 -2.55 -5.67
N MET A 54 -3.12 -1.95 -6.85
CA MET A 54 -2.05 -1.77 -7.83
C MET A 54 -0.92 -0.91 -7.29
N LEU A 55 -1.25 0.23 -6.66
CA LEU A 55 -0.26 1.15 -6.10
C LEU A 55 0.53 0.51 -4.94
N LEU A 56 -0.13 -0.28 -4.08
CA LEU A 56 0.55 -1.05 -3.03
C LEU A 56 1.56 -2.05 -3.60
N TYR A 57 1.24 -2.75 -4.69
CA TYR A 57 2.20 -3.62 -5.37
C TYR A 57 3.39 -2.85 -5.94
N VAL A 58 3.11 -1.76 -6.67
CA VAL A 58 4.18 -0.93 -7.27
C VAL A 58 5.07 -0.36 -6.17
N GLN A 59 4.49 0.12 -5.07
CA GLN A 59 5.23 0.61 -3.91
C GLN A 59 6.06 -0.46 -3.23
N GLY A 60 5.49 -1.64 -2.98
CA GLY A 60 6.19 -2.75 -2.34
C GLY A 60 7.37 -3.24 -3.18
N ILE A 61 7.18 -3.41 -4.49
CA ILE A 61 8.24 -3.85 -5.41
C ILE A 61 9.36 -2.81 -5.50
N LEU A 62 9.01 -1.54 -5.71
CA LEU A 62 10.00 -0.46 -5.78
C LEU A 62 10.72 -0.26 -4.44
N GLY A 63 10.01 -0.43 -3.31
CA GLY A 63 10.61 -0.35 -1.98
C GLY A 63 11.64 -1.46 -1.73
N VAL A 64 11.32 -2.70 -2.12
CA VAL A 64 12.27 -3.83 -2.06
C VAL A 64 13.47 -3.58 -2.98
N PHE A 65 13.23 -3.07 -4.20
CA PHE A 65 14.30 -2.74 -5.14
C PHE A 65 15.24 -1.68 -4.58
N LEU A 66 14.70 -0.57 -4.06
CA LEU A 66 15.50 0.48 -3.42
C LEU A 66 16.27 -0.03 -2.20
N GLY A 67 15.69 -0.96 -1.42
CA GLY A 67 16.37 -1.57 -0.29
C GLY A 67 17.58 -2.44 -0.66
N ILE A 68 17.59 -3.05 -1.86
CA ILE A 68 18.71 -3.87 -2.36
C ILE A 68 19.80 -3.00 -3.01
N TYR A 69 19.40 -1.92 -3.70
CA TYR A 69 20.29 -1.08 -4.50
C TYR A 69 20.68 0.24 -3.81
N SER A 70 20.36 0.44 -2.54
CA SER A 70 20.72 1.68 -1.83
C SER A 70 22.25 1.82 -1.68
N PRO A 71 22.81 3.04 -1.73
CA PRO A 71 24.24 3.28 -1.46
C PRO A 71 24.68 2.82 -0.05
N GLU A 72 23.75 2.79 0.90
CA GLU A 72 23.93 2.25 2.26
C GLU A 72 24.17 0.72 2.26
N PHE A 73 23.81 0.04 1.16
CA PHE A 73 24.09 -1.38 0.89
C PHE A 73 25.56 -1.58 0.43
N SER A 74 26.16 -0.57 -0.22
CA SER A 74 27.57 -0.60 -0.62
C SER A 74 28.54 -0.14 0.46
N GLU A 75 28.07 0.65 1.43
CA GLU A 75 28.91 1.17 2.52
C GLU A 75 28.26 0.92 3.90
N VAL A 76 28.64 -0.21 4.52
CA VAL A 76 28.70 -0.40 5.98
C VAL A 76 27.46 0.08 6.77
N SER A 77 26.27 -0.41 6.45
CA SER A 77 25.13 -0.37 7.39
C SER A 77 24.84 -1.78 7.90
N GLY A 78 24.98 -1.99 9.21
CA GLY A 78 24.84 -3.31 9.83
C GLY A 78 23.52 -4.00 9.49
N PHE A 79 23.56 -5.34 9.39
CA PHE A 79 22.48 -6.26 9.03
C PHE A 79 21.09 -5.93 9.63
N SER A 80 21.05 -5.28 10.81
CA SER A 80 19.81 -4.85 11.46
C SER A 80 19.04 -3.72 10.76
N SER A 81 19.71 -2.79 10.07
CA SER A 81 19.04 -1.70 9.34
C SER A 81 18.40 -2.21 8.03
N LEU A 82 19.09 -3.15 7.39
CA LEU A 82 18.62 -3.88 6.21
C LEU A 82 17.33 -4.63 6.51
N LEU A 83 17.32 -5.42 7.60
CA LEU A 83 16.15 -6.19 7.99
C LEU A 83 14.91 -5.30 8.20
N LYS A 84 15.08 -4.10 8.76
CA LYS A 84 13.95 -3.17 8.97
C LYS A 84 13.39 -2.62 7.65
N HIS A 85 14.23 -2.14 6.73
CA HIS A 85 13.75 -1.66 5.43
C HIS A 85 13.09 -2.77 4.61
N PHE A 86 13.66 -3.97 4.69
CA PHE A 86 13.12 -5.16 4.03
C PHE A 86 11.79 -5.61 4.67
N GLU A 87 11.65 -5.54 6.00
CA GLU A 87 10.42 -5.84 6.75
C GLU A 87 9.28 -4.91 6.34
N TYR A 88 9.55 -3.61 6.17
CA TYR A 88 8.53 -2.65 5.71
C TYR A 88 8.09 -2.93 4.27
N GLY A 89 9.03 -3.22 3.36
CA GLY A 89 8.70 -3.62 1.99
C GLY A 89 7.84 -4.88 1.92
N ILE A 90 8.19 -5.91 2.70
CA ILE A 90 7.39 -7.15 2.81
C ILE A 90 6.00 -6.87 3.39
N SER A 91 5.90 -6.02 4.41
CA SER A 91 4.62 -5.66 5.02
C SER A 91 3.67 -4.99 4.03
N ILE A 92 4.20 -4.10 3.18
CA ILE A 92 3.43 -3.47 2.09
C ILE A 92 3.00 -4.51 1.05
N LEU A 93 3.85 -5.48 0.68
CA LEU A 93 3.47 -6.56 -0.22
C LEU A 93 2.40 -7.48 0.37
N LEU A 94 2.45 -7.75 1.68
CA LEU A 94 1.43 -8.51 2.37
C LEU A 94 0.10 -7.74 2.38
N CYS A 95 0.14 -6.43 2.62
CA CYS A 95 -1.02 -5.55 2.46
C CYS A 95 -1.59 -5.62 1.03
N ALA A 96 -0.74 -5.55 -0.01
CA ALA A 96 -1.15 -5.69 -1.41
C ALA A 96 -1.84 -7.05 -1.69
N GLY A 97 -1.33 -8.13 -1.08
CA GLY A 97 -1.93 -9.47 -1.15
C GLY A 97 -3.32 -9.51 -0.51
N MET A 98 -3.49 -8.93 0.68
CA MET A 98 -4.79 -8.81 1.33
C MET A 98 -5.78 -7.98 0.50
N MET A 99 -5.29 -6.88 -0.08
CA MET A 99 -6.07 -6.02 -0.95
C MET A 99 -6.46 -6.72 -2.27
N THR A 100 -5.67 -7.66 -2.76
CA THR A 100 -6.05 -8.51 -3.90
C THR A 100 -7.26 -9.38 -3.59
N TYR A 101 -7.32 -9.94 -2.39
CA TYR A 101 -8.49 -10.70 -1.95
C TYR A 101 -9.73 -9.80 -1.84
N VAL A 102 -9.58 -8.62 -1.22
CA VAL A 102 -10.66 -7.62 -1.10
C VAL A 102 -11.15 -7.16 -2.48
N TYR A 103 -10.24 -6.87 -3.42
CA TYR A 103 -10.57 -6.54 -4.80
C TYR A 103 -11.33 -7.63 -5.52
N THR A 104 -10.85 -8.87 -5.43
CA THR A 104 -11.52 -10.02 -6.06
C THR A 104 -12.94 -10.17 -5.54
N TYR A 105 -13.16 -9.97 -4.24
CA TYR A 105 -14.50 -9.99 -3.66
C TYR A 105 -15.38 -8.84 -4.17
N ILE A 106 -14.91 -7.60 -4.07
CA ILE A 106 -15.69 -6.39 -4.42
C ILE A 106 -16.02 -6.35 -5.92
N LYS A 107 -15.13 -6.89 -6.77
CA LYS A 107 -15.37 -7.03 -8.22
C LYS A 107 -16.56 -7.94 -8.53
N ASN A 108 -16.65 -9.07 -7.83
CA ASN A 108 -17.62 -10.13 -8.13
C ASN A 108 -18.95 -9.98 -7.37
N ASN A 109 -19.00 -9.15 -6.32
CA ASN A 109 -20.17 -8.98 -5.48
C ASN A 109 -20.77 -7.57 -5.59
N LYS A 110 -22.10 -7.48 -5.44
CA LYS A 110 -22.83 -6.20 -5.41
C LYS A 110 -22.99 -5.64 -4.00
N GLN A 111 -22.76 -6.45 -2.97
CA GLN A 111 -22.83 -6.05 -1.58
C GLN A 111 -21.57 -6.45 -0.82
N LEU A 112 -21.19 -5.63 0.15
CA LEU A 112 -20.08 -5.84 1.07
C LEU A 112 -20.48 -6.79 2.20
N SER A 113 -19.62 -7.76 2.47
CA SER A 113 -19.66 -8.54 3.70
C SER A 113 -18.78 -7.90 4.77
N LEU A 114 -19.22 -7.95 6.03
CA LEU A 114 -18.43 -7.47 7.17
C LEU A 114 -17.02 -8.10 7.20
N LYS A 115 -16.89 -9.38 6.81
CA LYS A 115 -15.59 -10.06 6.75
C LYS A 115 -14.60 -9.33 5.84
N ILE A 116 -15.07 -8.83 4.71
CA ILE A 116 -14.22 -8.14 3.72
C ILE A 116 -13.87 -6.74 4.20
N VAL A 117 -14.80 -6.07 4.88
CA VAL A 117 -14.53 -4.80 5.55
C VAL A 117 -13.42 -4.96 6.59
N VAL A 118 -13.50 -5.99 7.44
CA VAL A 118 -12.47 -6.27 8.45
C VAL A 118 -11.12 -6.56 7.81
N ILE A 119 -11.05 -7.38 6.75
CA ILE A 119 -9.79 -7.68 6.05
C ILE A 119 -9.16 -6.39 5.49
N ALA A 120 -9.97 -5.52 4.88
CA ALA A 120 -9.47 -4.24 4.35
C ALA A 120 -8.97 -3.31 5.46
N LEU A 121 -9.63 -3.28 6.62
CA LEU A 121 -9.19 -2.50 7.78
C LEU A 121 -7.89 -3.05 8.39
N VAL A 122 -7.75 -4.38 8.47
CA VAL A 122 -6.48 -5.00 8.90
C VAL A 122 -5.35 -4.66 7.92
N ALA A 123 -5.63 -4.69 6.60
CA ALA A 123 -4.66 -4.26 5.60
C ALA A 123 -4.26 -2.78 5.77
N ALA A 124 -5.22 -1.92 6.13
CA ALA A 124 -4.96 -0.51 6.42
C ALA A 124 -4.08 -0.33 7.67
N LEU A 125 -4.33 -1.08 8.75
CA LEU A 125 -3.50 -1.05 9.95
C LEU A 125 -2.07 -1.56 9.68
N LEU A 126 -1.93 -2.59 8.84
CA LEU A 126 -0.62 -3.09 8.44
C LEU A 126 0.15 -2.06 7.60
N PHE A 127 -0.54 -1.37 6.69
CA PHE A 127 0.04 -0.28 5.92
C PHE A 127 0.47 0.86 6.85
N GLU A 128 -0.39 1.29 7.78
CA GLU A 128 -0.11 2.33 8.78
C GLU A 128 1.16 2.02 9.59
N TYR A 129 1.31 0.77 10.04
CA TYR A 129 2.52 0.32 10.74
C TYR A 129 3.77 0.42 9.89
N ALA A 130 3.69 0.03 8.61
CA ALA A 130 4.84 -0.04 7.72
C ALA A 130 5.21 1.31 7.09
N TYR A 131 4.29 2.29 7.12
CA TYR A 131 4.44 3.53 6.37
C TYR A 131 5.28 4.57 7.14
N PRO A 132 6.38 5.08 6.57
CA PRO A 132 7.26 6.01 7.27
C PRO A 132 6.76 7.46 7.16
N TRP A 133 5.66 7.79 7.85
CA TRP A 133 4.99 9.11 7.80
C TRP A 133 5.94 10.30 7.90
N ARG A 134 6.90 10.25 8.83
CA ARG A 134 7.84 11.34 9.10
C ARG A 134 8.79 11.63 7.92
N LEU A 135 9.11 10.65 7.08
CA LEU A 135 10.01 10.82 5.93
C LEU A 135 9.30 11.41 4.70
N ILE A 136 7.97 11.30 4.68
CA ILE A 136 7.16 11.67 3.51
C ILE A 136 6.47 13.01 3.72
N PHE A 137 6.02 13.29 4.94
CA PHE A 137 5.31 14.52 5.31
C PHE A 137 6.08 15.45 6.26
N GLY A 138 7.25 15.03 6.78
CA GLY A 138 8.16 15.87 7.56
C GLY A 138 9.23 16.49 6.69
#